data_AF-A0A976LGA9-F1
#
_entry.id   AF-A0A976LGA9-F1
#
_cell.length_a   1.000
_cell.length_b   1.000
_cell.length_c   1.000
_cell.angle_alpha   90.00
_cell.angle_beta   90.00
_cell.angle_gamma   90.00
#
_symmetry.space_group_name_H-M   'P 1'
#
loop_
_entity.id
_entity.type
_entity.pdbx_description
1 polymer ?
#
loop_
_entity_poly.entity_id
_entity_poly.type
_entity_poly.pdbx_seq_one_letter_code
_entity_poly.pdbx_strand_id
1 'polypeptide(L)'
;MPRTRLPLLDAIKGLGCMAIVLHHVAVYGPMSDVVHAEFPGIIDGLSMYACLAVQIFFVLAGFLMAAQIAPDGRAIAMRKMGKMGNWFSNSPPECFDAFTTSLDKASSVTAIASPMALIWKRYRRLLTPFLFAVVCATLITAIVRPWFAHDSLSKPPRLPQLVAHALLIHDLVGVESLSAGAWYVAIDFQLFVATVLLTALAQRAAPEWQWVFPCLIIALAAGSLWVINRHDDYEDYAPYFFGAYALGMLAYWSTRPFFEVSALFVIASLGAVALWLEYRNPITVALASACIVGIAGQRGWLARWPRSGLMTWLGQRSYSIFLIHYGVCIGINAVWSHFFPTGLLINAVGMLVAVAVSIGAGEILYRSVESQPDVLGLNRATGMLVCAAVVTMLIETMAS
;
A
#
# COMPACT_ATOMS: atom_id res chain seq x y z
N MET A 1 24.96 0.65 -6.27
CA MET A 1 24.42 0.42 -7.63
C MET A 1 22.90 0.50 -7.57
N PRO A 2 22.20 1.19 -8.50
CA PRO A 2 20.76 1.39 -8.39
C PRO A 2 20.01 0.08 -8.67
N ARG A 3 19.05 -0.27 -7.80
CA ARG A 3 18.05 -1.33 -8.03
C ARG A 3 17.43 -1.15 -9.42
N THR A 4 17.17 -2.22 -10.17
CA THR A 4 16.38 -2.17 -11.43
C THR A 4 15.04 -1.49 -11.13
N ARG A 5 14.90 -0.24 -11.55
CA ARG A 5 13.72 0.59 -11.24
C ARG A 5 12.69 0.46 -12.34
N LEU A 6 11.42 0.37 -11.95
CA LEU A 6 10.28 0.40 -12.84
C LEU A 6 9.63 1.79 -12.72
N PRO A 7 10.13 2.80 -13.45
CA PRO A 7 9.73 4.21 -13.28
C PRO A 7 8.21 4.43 -13.42
N LEU A 8 7.53 3.65 -14.27
CA LEU A 8 6.07 3.74 -14.38
C LEU A 8 5.37 3.30 -13.10
N LEU A 9 5.84 2.23 -12.45
CA LEU A 9 5.26 1.79 -11.17
C LEU A 9 5.49 2.82 -10.06
N ASP A 10 6.67 3.44 -10.04
CA ASP A 10 6.96 4.53 -9.10
C ASP A 10 6.03 5.73 -9.35
N ALA A 11 5.77 6.08 -10.61
CA ALA A 11 4.84 7.15 -10.96
C ALA A 11 3.40 6.85 -10.57
N ILE A 12 2.90 5.63 -10.87
CA ILE A 12 1.55 5.20 -10.49
C ILE A 12 1.38 5.25 -8.96
N LYS A 13 2.38 4.75 -8.21
CA LYS A 13 2.38 4.84 -6.74
C LYS A 13 2.40 6.27 -6.22
N GLY A 14 3.21 7.14 -6.82
CA GLY A 14 3.29 8.54 -6.43
C GLY A 14 1.97 9.27 -6.64
N LEU A 15 1.33 9.08 -7.80
CA LEU A 15 0.03 9.65 -8.12
C LEU A 15 -1.08 9.11 -7.22
N GLY A 16 -1.14 7.79 -7.05
CA GLY A 16 -2.10 7.16 -6.14
C GLY A 16 -1.93 7.64 -4.69
N CYS A 17 -0.70 7.79 -4.23
CA CYS A 17 -0.42 8.33 -2.89
C CYS A 17 -0.90 9.76 -2.75
N MET A 18 -0.71 10.60 -3.77
CA MET A 18 -1.17 11.99 -3.74
C MET A 18 -2.69 12.06 -3.73
N ALA A 19 -3.37 11.22 -4.50
CA ALA A 19 -4.83 11.11 -4.48
C ALA A 19 -5.35 10.76 -3.07
N ILE A 20 -4.72 9.80 -2.38
CA ILE A 20 -5.08 9.47 -0.99
C ILE A 20 -4.85 10.66 -0.04
N VAL A 21 -3.70 11.34 -0.13
CA VAL A 21 -3.46 12.52 0.73
C VAL A 21 -4.51 13.60 0.48
N LEU A 22 -4.84 13.87 -0.79
CA LEU A 22 -5.86 14.85 -1.15
C LEU A 22 -7.26 14.45 -0.66
N HIS A 23 -7.62 13.16 -0.73
CA HIS A 23 -8.85 12.63 -0.14
C HIS A 23 -8.92 12.96 1.35
N HIS A 24 -7.86 12.68 2.10
CA HIS A 24 -7.83 12.89 3.56
C HIS A 24 -7.86 14.37 3.91
N VAL A 25 -7.18 15.22 3.13
CA VAL A 25 -7.25 16.68 3.33
C VAL A 25 -8.65 17.24 3.00
N ALA A 26 -9.38 16.60 2.07
CA ALA A 26 -10.76 16.97 1.74
C ALA A 26 -11.80 16.47 2.76
N VAL A 27 -11.51 15.39 3.48
CA VAL A 27 -12.42 14.78 4.46
C VAL A 27 -12.17 15.28 5.89
N TYR A 28 -10.92 15.59 6.24
CA TYR A 28 -10.58 15.90 7.63
C TYR A 28 -10.39 17.40 7.90
N GLY A 29 -11.31 17.92 8.70
CA GLY A 29 -11.12 19.13 9.51
C GLY A 29 -11.74 20.40 8.91
N PRO A 30 -11.80 21.49 9.69
CA PRO A 30 -12.58 22.67 9.33
C PRO A 30 -12.09 23.41 8.09
N MET A 31 -10.81 23.22 7.70
CA MET A 31 -10.28 23.86 6.49
C MET A 31 -11.04 23.39 5.23
N SER A 32 -11.33 22.09 5.12
CA SER A 32 -12.07 21.56 3.99
C SER A 32 -13.53 22.00 4.02
N ASP A 33 -14.14 22.13 5.20
CA ASP A 33 -15.53 22.58 5.34
C ASP A 33 -15.72 24.02 4.82
N VAL A 34 -14.77 24.90 5.11
CA VAL A 34 -14.77 26.29 4.59
C VAL A 34 -14.65 26.31 3.07
N VAL A 35 -13.82 25.44 2.48
CA VAL A 35 -13.66 25.36 1.02
C VAL A 35 -14.85 24.66 0.37
N HIS A 36 -15.45 23.67 1.03
CA HIS A 36 -16.63 22.93 0.58
C HIS A 36 -17.83 23.84 0.41
N ALA A 37 -18.01 24.82 1.31
CA ALA A 37 -19.11 25.78 1.24
C ALA A 37 -19.16 26.57 -0.09
N GLU A 38 -18.00 26.85 -0.69
CA GLU A 38 -17.90 27.60 -1.95
C GLU A 38 -17.64 26.70 -3.18
N PHE A 39 -16.92 25.59 -2.99
CA PHE A 39 -16.55 24.65 -4.06
C PHE A 39 -16.89 23.19 -3.71
N PRO A 40 -18.18 22.86 -3.51
CA PRO A 40 -18.59 21.53 -3.06
C PRO A 40 -18.17 20.45 -4.07
N GLY A 41 -18.31 20.71 -5.37
CA GLY A 41 -17.93 19.75 -6.42
C GLY A 41 -16.45 19.34 -6.42
N ILE A 42 -15.54 20.22 -5.96
CA ILE A 42 -14.11 19.87 -5.85
C ILE A 42 -13.89 18.97 -4.64
N ILE A 43 -14.41 19.36 -3.47
CA ILE A 43 -14.22 18.63 -2.21
C ILE A 43 -14.96 17.29 -2.25
N ASP A 44 -16.18 17.24 -2.76
CA ASP A 44 -16.95 16.00 -2.96
C ASP A 44 -16.25 15.08 -3.95
N GLY A 45 -15.69 15.63 -5.04
CA GLY A 45 -14.91 14.86 -6.02
C GLY A 45 -13.66 14.23 -5.40
N LEU A 46 -12.91 14.97 -4.58
CA LEU A 46 -11.76 14.45 -3.85
C LEU A 46 -12.18 13.41 -2.80
N SER A 47 -13.27 13.67 -2.09
CA SER A 47 -13.80 12.76 -1.06
C SER A 47 -14.30 11.45 -1.67
N MET A 48 -14.98 11.49 -2.82
CA MET A 48 -15.59 10.31 -3.43
C MET A 48 -14.63 9.51 -4.31
N TYR A 49 -13.80 10.18 -5.13
CA TYR A 49 -13.03 9.50 -6.17
C TYR A 49 -11.58 9.27 -5.79
N ALA A 50 -10.97 10.13 -4.96
CA ALA A 50 -9.55 10.01 -4.67
C ALA A 50 -9.23 8.87 -3.69
N CYS A 51 -10.19 8.42 -2.85
CA CYS A 51 -10.07 7.22 -2.03
C CYS A 51 -9.95 5.93 -2.88
N LEU A 52 -10.51 5.92 -4.09
CA LEU A 52 -10.44 4.76 -4.99
C LEU A 52 -9.00 4.42 -5.41
N ALA A 53 -8.06 5.35 -5.22
CA ALA A 53 -6.64 5.11 -5.45
C ALA A 53 -6.08 3.96 -4.61
N VAL A 54 -6.73 3.56 -3.50
CA VAL A 54 -6.35 2.36 -2.75
C VAL A 54 -6.36 1.10 -3.62
N GLN A 55 -7.32 1.01 -4.56
CA GLN A 55 -7.42 -0.14 -5.48
C GLN A 55 -6.20 -0.29 -6.37
N ILE A 56 -5.57 0.83 -6.76
CA ILE A 56 -4.31 0.84 -7.51
C ILE A 56 -3.22 0.13 -6.69
N PHE A 57 -3.15 0.39 -5.39
CA PHE A 57 -2.14 -0.21 -4.53
C PHE A 57 -2.33 -1.72 -4.35
N PHE A 58 -3.57 -2.21 -4.22
CA PHE A 58 -3.85 -3.65 -4.18
C PHE A 58 -3.43 -4.35 -5.47
N VAL A 59 -3.76 -3.78 -6.63
CA VAL A 59 -3.34 -4.30 -7.94
C VAL A 59 -1.81 -4.32 -8.04
N LEU A 60 -1.13 -3.23 -7.67
CA LEU A 60 0.33 -3.17 -7.70
C LEU A 60 0.99 -4.14 -6.71
N ALA A 61 0.39 -4.36 -5.55
CA ALA A 61 0.87 -5.32 -4.56
C ALA A 61 0.80 -6.74 -5.12
N GLY A 62 -0.32 -7.13 -5.73
CA GLY A 62 -0.49 -8.42 -6.39
C GLY A 62 0.46 -8.61 -7.58
N PHE A 63 0.63 -7.58 -8.42
CA PHE A 63 1.59 -7.59 -9.54
C PHE A 63 3.02 -7.85 -9.06
N LEU A 64 3.46 -7.11 -8.05
CA LEU A 64 4.80 -7.29 -7.46
C LEU A 64 4.92 -8.60 -6.69
N MET A 65 3.82 -9.16 -6.21
CA MET A 65 3.81 -10.45 -5.53
C MET A 65 4.03 -11.59 -6.51
N ALA A 66 3.24 -11.64 -7.59
CA ALA A 66 3.42 -12.64 -8.64
C ALA A 66 4.85 -12.61 -9.18
N ALA A 67 5.42 -11.41 -9.36
CA ALA A 67 6.82 -11.24 -9.76
C ALA A 67 7.85 -11.85 -8.80
N GLN A 68 7.54 -11.94 -7.51
CA GLN A 68 8.45 -12.42 -6.48
C GLN A 68 8.36 -13.93 -6.22
N ILE A 69 7.16 -14.51 -6.27
CA ILE A 69 6.93 -15.90 -5.80
C ILE A 69 6.37 -16.86 -6.86
N ALA A 70 5.85 -16.35 -7.98
CA ALA A 70 5.30 -17.18 -9.05
C ALA A 70 5.54 -16.53 -10.43
N PRO A 71 6.80 -16.26 -10.82
CA PRO A 71 7.09 -15.43 -11.97
C PRO A 71 6.62 -16.01 -13.32
N ASP A 72 6.44 -17.32 -13.42
CA ASP A 72 5.97 -18.01 -14.63
C ASP A 72 4.55 -18.58 -14.49
N GLY A 73 3.81 -18.13 -13.46
CA GLY A 73 2.52 -18.72 -13.07
C GLY A 73 2.62 -20.15 -12.55
N ARG A 74 3.83 -20.73 -12.51
CA ARG A 74 4.13 -21.96 -11.76
C ARG A 74 4.71 -21.57 -10.41
N ALA A 75 4.32 -22.30 -9.37
CA ALA A 75 4.86 -22.12 -8.04
C ALA A 75 6.32 -22.65 -8.04
N ILE A 76 7.30 -21.78 -8.26
CA ILE A 76 8.72 -22.15 -8.25
C ILE A 76 9.21 -22.20 -6.81
N ALA A 77 10.01 -23.23 -6.46
CA ALA A 77 10.71 -23.35 -5.19
C ALA A 77 11.32 -21.99 -4.76
N MET A 78 10.82 -21.42 -3.66
CA MET A 78 11.03 -20.01 -3.29
C MET A 78 12.48 -19.70 -2.88
N ARG A 79 13.15 -18.77 -3.57
CA ARG A 79 14.61 -18.47 -3.43
C ARG A 79 15.01 -17.76 -2.13
N LYS A 80 16.15 -18.13 -1.53
CA LYS A 80 16.81 -17.39 -0.42
C LYS A 80 17.77 -16.32 -0.97
N MET A 81 17.76 -15.12 -0.39
CA MET A 81 18.74 -14.06 -0.70
C MET A 81 20.06 -14.31 0.04
N GLY A 82 21.15 -14.54 -0.72
CA GLY A 82 22.51 -14.40 -0.22
C GLY A 82 22.94 -12.93 -0.11
N LYS A 83 23.89 -12.62 0.78
CA LYS A 83 24.50 -11.29 0.92
C LYS A 83 25.10 -10.87 -0.44
N MET A 84 24.66 -9.72 -0.93
CA MET A 84 25.02 -9.19 -2.25
C MET A 84 26.43 -8.59 -2.21
N GLY A 85 27.44 -9.39 -2.59
CA GLY A 85 28.79 -8.93 -2.90
C GLY A 85 29.05 -8.97 -4.41
N ASN A 86 29.35 -7.80 -4.99
CA ASN A 86 30.15 -7.58 -6.21
C ASN A 86 29.87 -8.36 -7.51
N TRP A 87 28.68 -8.22 -8.13
CA TRP A 87 28.43 -8.79 -9.48
C TRP A 87 27.88 -7.83 -10.56
N PHE A 88 27.67 -6.54 -10.28
CA PHE A 88 26.99 -5.63 -11.22
C PHE A 88 27.93 -4.58 -11.86
N SER A 89 28.93 -5.00 -12.64
CA SER A 89 29.64 -4.09 -13.55
C SER A 89 29.29 -4.37 -15.01
N ASN A 90 28.69 -3.34 -15.65
CA ASN A 90 28.59 -3.04 -17.08
C ASN A 90 27.70 -3.93 -17.98
N SER A 91 26.52 -3.42 -18.36
CA SER A 91 25.88 -3.72 -19.67
C SER A 91 24.84 -2.63 -20.08
N PRO A 92 24.64 -2.36 -21.39
CA PRO A 92 23.84 -1.25 -21.93
C PRO A 92 22.30 -1.51 -21.93
N PRO A 93 21.46 -0.54 -22.32
CA PRO A 93 20.03 -0.47 -22.02
C PRO A 93 19.09 -1.38 -22.85
N GLU A 94 19.60 -2.35 -23.61
CA GLU A 94 18.78 -3.24 -24.47
C GLU A 94 18.26 -4.50 -23.73
N CYS A 95 18.43 -4.59 -22.41
CA CYS A 95 18.22 -5.82 -21.65
C CYS A 95 16.96 -5.82 -20.76
N PHE A 96 15.76 -5.86 -21.36
CA PHE A 96 14.64 -6.50 -20.65
C PHE A 96 14.80 -8.03 -20.73
N ASP A 97 15.27 -8.54 -21.88
CA ASP A 97 15.60 -9.95 -22.05
C ASP A 97 16.76 -10.39 -21.16
N ALA A 98 17.85 -9.62 -20.97
CA ALA A 98 18.88 -10.09 -20.01
C ALA A 98 18.50 -9.95 -18.53
N PHE A 99 17.41 -9.25 -18.17
CA PHE A 99 16.85 -9.39 -16.83
C PHE A 99 16.22 -10.78 -16.64
N THR A 100 15.57 -11.32 -17.67
CA THR A 100 15.01 -12.67 -17.65
C THR A 100 16.08 -13.75 -17.88
N THR A 101 17.06 -13.54 -18.78
CA THR A 101 18.15 -14.51 -19.02
C THR A 101 19.19 -14.57 -17.90
N SER A 102 19.41 -13.48 -17.16
CA SER A 102 20.26 -13.48 -15.94
C SER A 102 19.60 -14.25 -14.78
N LEU A 103 18.26 -14.32 -14.77
CA LEU A 103 17.52 -15.18 -13.84
C LEU A 103 17.64 -16.66 -14.23
N ASP A 104 17.73 -16.98 -15.52
CA ASP A 104 17.89 -18.36 -16.03
C ASP A 104 19.33 -18.91 -15.86
N LYS A 105 20.35 -18.04 -15.95
CA LYS A 105 21.78 -18.47 -15.91
C LYS A 105 22.34 -18.65 -14.49
N ALA A 106 21.61 -18.22 -13.46
CA ALA A 106 21.91 -18.47 -12.04
C ALA A 106 21.30 -19.81 -11.55
N SER A 107 21.26 -20.81 -12.43
CA SER A 107 20.57 -22.10 -12.30
C SER A 107 21.35 -23.18 -11.54
N SER A 108 22.50 -22.87 -10.94
CA SER A 108 23.20 -23.81 -10.06
C SER A 108 22.71 -23.71 -8.61
N VAL A 109 21.70 -24.54 -8.32
CA VAL A 109 21.36 -25.20 -7.04
C VAL A 109 21.78 -24.46 -5.76
N THR A 110 20.84 -23.83 -5.03
CA THR A 110 20.85 -23.76 -3.55
C THR A 110 19.55 -23.20 -2.91
N ALA A 111 18.95 -24.06 -2.07
CA ALA A 111 18.05 -23.89 -0.91
C ALA A 111 17.08 -22.69 -0.76
N ILE A 112 15.83 -23.08 -0.44
CA ILE A 112 14.58 -22.31 -0.35
C ILE A 112 14.53 -21.38 0.89
N ALA A 113 14.01 -20.16 0.75
CA ALA A 113 13.56 -19.38 1.90
C ALA A 113 12.23 -19.94 2.40
N SER A 114 12.13 -20.34 3.67
CA SER A 114 10.88 -20.86 4.22
C SER A 114 9.76 -19.80 4.07
N PRO A 115 8.51 -20.21 3.80
CA PRO A 115 7.36 -19.28 3.72
C PRO A 115 7.30 -18.34 4.92
N MET A 116 7.60 -18.87 6.12
CA MET A 116 7.67 -18.11 7.36
C MET A 116 8.72 -17.00 7.34
N ALA A 117 9.90 -17.23 6.74
CA ALA A 117 10.94 -16.21 6.62
C ALA A 117 10.52 -15.06 5.69
N LEU A 118 9.75 -15.34 4.64
CA LEU A 118 9.20 -14.31 3.74
C LEU A 118 8.14 -13.47 4.45
N ILE A 119 7.22 -14.12 5.17
CA ILE A 119 6.18 -13.48 5.99
C ILE A 119 6.83 -12.58 7.04
N TRP A 120 7.80 -13.10 7.80
CA TRP A 120 8.50 -12.33 8.82
C TRP A 120 9.24 -11.11 8.24
N LYS A 121 9.92 -11.30 7.10
CA LYS A 121 10.61 -10.20 6.41
C LYS A 121 9.64 -9.12 5.94
N ARG A 122 8.49 -9.51 5.38
CA ARG A 122 7.45 -8.57 4.94
C ARG A 122 6.83 -7.85 6.14
N TYR A 123 6.49 -8.58 7.19
CA TYR A 123 5.96 -8.06 8.45
C TYR A 123 6.86 -6.98 9.03
N ARG A 124 8.15 -7.26 9.28
CA ARG A 124 9.09 -6.25 9.82
C ARG A 124 9.19 -5.01 8.94
N ARG A 125 9.22 -5.18 7.62
CA ARG A 125 9.33 -4.07 6.67
C ARG A 125 8.08 -3.16 6.68
N LEU A 126 6.89 -3.74 6.78
CA LEU A 126 5.65 -2.98 6.83
C LEU A 126 5.45 -2.34 8.21
N LEU A 127 5.60 -3.13 9.27
CA LEU A 127 5.31 -2.74 10.64
C LEU A 127 6.15 -1.57 11.12
N THR A 128 7.44 -1.56 10.79
CA THR A 128 8.39 -0.61 11.37
C THR A 128 7.98 0.86 11.14
N PRO A 129 7.86 1.38 9.91
CA PRO A 129 7.36 2.73 9.69
C PRO A 129 5.89 2.92 10.10
N PHE A 130 5.07 1.87 10.06
CA PHE A 130 3.67 1.93 10.50
C PHE A 130 3.54 2.27 11.99
N LEU A 131 4.34 1.65 12.87
CA LEU A 131 4.33 1.97 14.30
C LEU A 131 4.73 3.42 14.58
N PHE A 132 5.74 3.95 13.88
CA PHE A 132 6.11 5.36 13.99
C PHE A 132 4.98 6.29 13.57
N ALA A 133 4.27 5.95 12.49
CA ALA A 133 3.13 6.74 12.04
C ALA A 133 1.96 6.71 13.02
N VAL A 134 1.60 5.55 13.57
CA VAL A 134 0.53 5.41 14.57
C VAL A 134 0.87 6.16 15.86
N VAL A 135 2.10 6.02 16.38
CA VAL A 135 2.53 6.75 17.58
C VAL A 135 2.57 8.26 17.32
N CYS A 136 3.02 8.69 16.15
CA CYS A 136 2.99 10.11 15.78
C CYS A 136 1.57 10.65 15.68
N ALA A 137 0.65 9.93 15.03
CA ALA A 137 -0.75 10.34 14.90
C ALA A 137 -1.44 10.44 16.27
N THR A 138 -1.24 9.44 17.14
CA THR A 138 -1.81 9.45 18.49
C THR A 138 -1.21 10.54 19.38
N LEU A 139 0.10 10.81 19.28
CA LEU A 139 0.74 11.92 19.98
C LEU A 139 0.19 13.28 19.52
N ILE A 140 0.09 13.50 18.21
CA ILE A 140 -0.48 14.74 17.67
C ILE A 140 -1.92 14.91 18.18
N THR A 141 -2.73 13.86 18.08
CA THR A 141 -4.12 13.85 18.55
C THR A 141 -4.21 14.22 20.02
N ALA A 142 -3.37 13.62 20.88
CA ALA A 142 -3.33 13.91 22.31
C ALA A 142 -2.95 15.39 22.60
N ILE A 143 -2.02 15.96 21.82
CA ILE A 143 -1.60 17.37 21.96
C ILE A 143 -2.71 18.34 21.52
N VAL A 144 -3.45 18.03 20.45
CA VAL A 144 -4.46 18.95 19.90
C VAL A 144 -5.81 18.84 20.59
N ARG A 145 -6.15 17.67 21.14
CA ARG A 145 -7.46 17.38 21.76
C ARG A 145 -7.97 18.45 22.74
N PRO A 146 -7.15 19.04 23.63
CA PRO A 146 -7.64 20.01 24.62
C PRO A 146 -8.20 21.32 24.01
N TRP A 147 -7.82 21.67 22.78
CA TRP A 147 -8.14 22.96 22.16
C TRP A 147 -8.68 22.84 20.73
N PHE A 148 -8.81 21.61 20.21
CA PHE A 148 -9.39 21.33 18.90
C PHE A 148 -10.38 20.16 19.04
N ALA A 149 -11.67 20.47 19.20
CA ALA A 149 -12.72 19.46 19.24
C ALA A 149 -13.29 19.25 17.83
N HIS A 150 -13.06 18.06 17.26
CA HIS A 150 -13.58 17.69 15.94
C HIS A 150 -13.78 16.17 15.88
N ASP A 151 -14.79 15.72 15.13
CA ASP A 151 -15.10 14.29 14.93
C ASP A 151 -13.98 13.51 14.23
N SER A 152 -12.99 14.23 13.68
CA SER A 152 -11.82 13.66 13.01
C SER A 152 -10.77 13.11 13.98
N LEU A 153 -10.86 13.43 15.29
CA LEU A 153 -9.91 12.96 16.30
C LEU A 153 -10.26 11.54 16.74
N SER A 154 -9.29 10.62 16.61
CA SER A 154 -9.40 9.30 17.25
C SER A 154 -9.59 9.42 18.76
N LYS A 155 -10.26 8.44 19.37
CA LYS A 155 -10.35 8.32 20.82
C LYS A 155 -8.96 8.08 21.45
N PRO A 156 -8.78 8.37 22.75
CA PRO A 156 -7.53 8.07 23.44
C PRO A 156 -7.11 6.60 23.26
N PRO A 157 -5.87 6.33 22.83
CA PRO A 157 -5.42 4.98 22.52
C PRO A 157 -5.32 4.13 23.80
N ARG A 158 -5.73 2.87 23.72
CA ARG A 158 -5.53 1.88 24.81
C ARG A 158 -4.35 0.97 24.52
N LEU A 159 -3.70 0.44 25.56
CA LEU A 159 -2.59 -0.52 25.37
C LEU A 159 -2.97 -1.75 24.54
N PRO A 160 -4.11 -2.45 24.78
CA PRO A 160 -4.53 -3.58 23.95
C PRO A 160 -4.77 -3.18 22.48
N GLN A 161 -5.26 -1.96 22.24
CA GLN A 161 -5.47 -1.42 20.89
C GLN A 161 -4.14 -1.21 20.16
N LEU A 162 -3.12 -0.65 20.82
CA LEU A 162 -1.77 -0.53 20.23
C LEU A 162 -1.16 -1.90 19.90
N VAL A 163 -1.38 -2.91 20.76
CA VAL A 163 -0.93 -4.28 20.48
C VAL A 163 -1.67 -4.88 19.28
N ALA A 164 -2.99 -4.67 19.16
CA ALA A 164 -3.76 -5.13 18.00
C ALA A 164 -3.30 -4.48 16.68
N HIS A 165 -2.92 -3.19 16.73
CA HIS A 165 -2.30 -2.50 15.59
C HIS A 165 -0.92 -3.08 15.28
N ALA A 166 -0.09 -3.33 16.29
CA ALA A 166 1.23 -3.93 16.10
C ALA A 166 1.16 -5.35 15.50
N LEU A 167 0.11 -6.10 15.80
CA LEU A 167 -0.15 -7.43 15.24
C LEU A 167 -0.87 -7.38 13.88
N LEU A 168 -1.31 -6.20 13.42
CA LEU A 168 -2.09 -6.00 12.19
C LEU A 168 -3.41 -6.80 12.18
N ILE A 169 -4.07 -6.89 13.34
CA ILE A 169 -5.35 -7.61 13.53
C ILE A 169 -6.47 -6.72 14.06
N HIS A 170 -6.28 -5.40 14.15
CA HIS A 170 -7.18 -4.45 14.81
C HIS A 170 -8.63 -4.50 14.26
N ASP A 171 -8.81 -4.48 12.94
CA ASP A 171 -10.16 -4.57 12.35
C ASP A 171 -10.80 -5.96 12.59
N LEU A 172 -10.00 -7.03 12.57
CA LEU A 172 -10.48 -8.40 12.84
C LEU A 172 -10.99 -8.59 14.28
N VAL A 173 -10.49 -7.80 15.23
CA VAL A 173 -10.92 -7.83 16.63
C VAL A 173 -11.93 -6.72 16.95
N GLY A 174 -12.41 -5.98 15.94
CA GLY A 174 -13.41 -4.92 16.11
C GLY A 174 -12.89 -3.69 16.86
N VAL A 175 -11.59 -3.39 16.76
CA VAL A 175 -10.97 -2.24 17.41
C VAL A 175 -10.79 -1.10 16.41
N GLU A 176 -11.28 0.09 16.76
CA GLU A 176 -11.15 1.30 15.93
C GLU A 176 -9.70 1.59 15.52
N SER A 177 -9.53 1.95 14.25
CA SER A 177 -8.22 2.33 13.71
C SER A 177 -7.73 3.68 14.23
N LEU A 178 -6.46 3.73 14.62
CA LEU A 178 -5.76 4.94 15.09
C LEU A 178 -5.14 5.76 13.94
N SER A 179 -5.23 5.29 12.70
CA SER A 179 -4.74 6.00 11.52
C SER A 179 -5.48 5.55 10.27
N ALA A 180 -5.89 6.50 9.42
CA ALA A 180 -6.69 6.20 8.24
C ALA A 180 -6.02 5.24 7.22
N GLY A 181 -4.69 5.06 7.29
CA GLY A 181 -3.97 4.06 6.49
C GLY A 181 -3.78 2.68 7.13
N ALA A 182 -4.21 2.46 8.38
CA ALA A 182 -3.89 1.22 9.13
C ALA A 182 -4.57 -0.03 8.56
N TRP A 183 -5.85 0.10 8.19
CA TRP A 183 -6.64 -0.99 7.62
C TRP A 183 -5.98 -1.56 6.35
N TYR A 184 -5.54 -0.67 5.44
CA TYR A 184 -4.87 -1.08 4.21
C TYR A 184 -3.59 -1.88 4.49
N VAL A 185 -2.79 -1.47 5.47
CA VAL A 185 -1.54 -2.17 5.84
C VAL A 185 -1.85 -3.57 6.36
N ALA A 186 -2.89 -3.72 7.18
CA ALA A 186 -3.33 -5.01 7.68
C ALA A 186 -3.83 -5.90 6.54
N ILE A 187 -4.70 -5.39 5.67
CA ILE A 187 -5.23 -6.15 4.53
C ILE A 187 -4.14 -6.54 3.53
N ASP A 188 -3.23 -5.63 3.15
CA ASP A 188 -2.08 -5.95 2.28
C ASP A 188 -1.23 -7.08 2.86
N PHE A 189 -1.01 -7.07 4.18
CA PHE A 189 -0.28 -8.13 4.86
C PHE A 189 -1.05 -9.46 4.88
N GLN A 190 -2.36 -9.44 5.17
CA GLN A 190 -3.20 -10.63 5.13
C GLN A 190 -3.23 -11.27 3.73
N LEU A 191 -3.42 -10.45 2.67
CA LEU A 191 -3.36 -10.89 1.28
C LEU A 191 -2.00 -11.51 0.95
N PHE A 192 -0.90 -10.84 1.33
CA PHE A 192 0.45 -11.35 1.15
C PHE A 192 0.63 -12.71 1.82
N VAL A 193 0.23 -12.86 3.08
CA VAL A 193 0.31 -14.12 3.83
C VAL A 193 -0.49 -15.22 3.13
N ALA A 194 -1.74 -14.93 2.76
CA ALA A 194 -2.60 -15.87 2.06
C ALA A 194 -1.96 -16.35 0.74
N THR A 195 -1.45 -15.44 -0.09
CA THR A 195 -0.80 -15.82 -1.34
C THR A 195 0.48 -16.63 -1.12
N VAL A 196 1.32 -16.26 -0.15
CA VAL A 196 2.53 -17.04 0.19
C VAL A 196 2.17 -18.46 0.62
N LEU A 197 1.15 -18.62 1.46
CA LEU A 197 0.70 -19.93 1.92
C LEU A 197 0.09 -20.76 0.79
N LEU A 198 -0.73 -20.15 -0.08
CA LEU A 198 -1.29 -20.81 -1.26
C LEU A 198 -0.18 -21.27 -2.22
N THR A 199 0.83 -20.44 -2.47
CA THR A 199 1.96 -20.81 -3.31
C THR A 199 2.83 -21.88 -2.66
N ALA A 200 3.05 -21.81 -1.33
CA ALA A 200 3.76 -22.86 -0.60
C ALA A 200 3.02 -24.21 -0.66
N LEU A 201 1.69 -24.19 -0.58
CA LEU A 201 0.86 -25.40 -0.74
C LEU A 201 0.95 -25.93 -2.17
N ALA A 202 0.85 -25.07 -3.18
CA ALA A 202 0.98 -25.44 -4.58
C ALA A 202 2.35 -26.04 -4.91
N GLN A 203 3.42 -25.64 -4.21
CA GLN A 203 4.76 -26.23 -4.36
C GLN A 203 4.85 -27.66 -3.84
N ARG A 204 3.95 -28.07 -2.93
CA ARG A 204 3.90 -29.45 -2.43
C ARG A 204 3.14 -30.38 -3.36
N ALA A 205 2.36 -29.83 -4.30
CA ALA A 205 1.66 -30.62 -5.30
C ALA A 205 2.65 -31.19 -6.32
N ALA A 206 2.32 -32.35 -6.91
CA ALA A 206 3.13 -32.96 -7.97
C ALA A 206 3.27 -31.98 -9.16
N PRO A 207 4.36 -32.05 -9.96
CA PRO A 207 4.61 -31.11 -11.05
C PRO A 207 3.45 -30.99 -12.05
N GLU A 208 2.75 -32.09 -12.29
CA GLU A 208 1.56 -32.18 -13.13
C GLU A 208 0.33 -31.44 -12.59
N TRP A 209 0.31 -31.03 -11.32
CA TRP A 209 -0.77 -30.26 -10.68
C TRP A 209 -0.43 -28.77 -10.54
N GLN A 210 0.78 -28.33 -10.91
CA GLN A 210 1.20 -26.94 -10.72
C GLN A 210 0.42 -25.94 -11.58
N TRP A 211 -0.20 -26.37 -12.68
CA TRP A 211 -1.10 -25.54 -13.50
C TRP A 211 -2.43 -25.21 -12.80
N VAL A 212 -2.79 -25.95 -11.75
CA VAL A 212 -4.00 -25.68 -10.96
C VAL A 212 -3.83 -24.41 -10.13
N PHE A 213 -2.61 -23.99 -9.82
CA PHE A 213 -2.38 -22.79 -9.02
C PHE A 213 -2.92 -21.50 -9.67
N PRO A 214 -2.60 -21.16 -10.94
CA PRO A 214 -3.25 -20.05 -11.64
C PRO A 214 -4.77 -20.18 -11.71
N CYS A 215 -5.30 -21.37 -11.97
CA CYS A 215 -6.74 -21.62 -12.00
C CYS A 215 -7.40 -21.34 -10.63
N LEU A 216 -6.74 -21.74 -9.54
CA LEU A 216 -7.19 -21.45 -8.18
C LEU A 216 -7.18 -19.95 -7.90
N ILE A 217 -6.14 -19.22 -8.30
CA ILE A 217 -6.08 -17.75 -8.15
C ILE A 217 -7.21 -17.09 -8.94
N ILE A 218 -7.49 -17.54 -10.17
CA ILE A 218 -8.61 -17.04 -10.99
C ILE A 218 -9.95 -17.34 -10.32
N ALA A 219 -10.15 -18.55 -9.79
CA ALA A 219 -11.38 -18.93 -9.10
C ALA A 219 -11.60 -18.13 -7.82
N LEU A 220 -10.55 -17.91 -7.03
CA LEU A 220 -10.60 -17.06 -5.83
C LEU A 220 -10.83 -15.58 -6.20
N ALA A 221 -10.25 -15.11 -7.30
CA ALA A 221 -10.50 -13.76 -7.81
C ALA A 221 -11.96 -13.59 -8.23
N ALA A 222 -12.53 -14.58 -8.93
CA ALA A 222 -13.94 -14.61 -9.30
C ALA A 222 -14.85 -14.63 -8.06
N GLY A 223 -14.58 -15.50 -7.08
CA GLY A 223 -15.34 -15.54 -5.82
C GLY A 223 -15.26 -14.22 -5.05
N SER A 224 -14.08 -13.60 -5.00
CA SER A 224 -13.90 -12.27 -4.41
C SER A 224 -14.70 -11.20 -5.16
N LEU A 225 -14.53 -11.06 -6.48
CA LEU A 225 -15.14 -10.00 -7.28
C LEU A 225 -16.66 -10.15 -7.45
N TRP A 226 -17.15 -11.38 -7.65
CA TRP A 226 -18.55 -11.64 -8.05
C TRP A 226 -19.48 -11.91 -6.87
N VAL A 227 -18.93 -12.27 -5.70
CA VAL A 227 -19.72 -12.66 -4.52
C VAL A 227 -19.36 -11.80 -3.31
N ILE A 228 -18.13 -11.86 -2.84
CA ILE A 228 -17.73 -11.23 -1.57
C ILE A 228 -17.76 -9.70 -1.68
N ASN A 229 -17.21 -9.15 -2.78
CA ASN A 229 -17.09 -7.70 -2.99
C ASN A 229 -18.44 -6.97 -3.09
N ARG A 230 -19.56 -7.69 -3.20
CA ARG A 230 -20.91 -7.10 -3.24
C ARG A 230 -21.52 -6.89 -1.85
N HIS A 231 -20.81 -7.28 -0.81
CA HIS A 231 -21.26 -7.18 0.57
C HIS A 231 -20.27 -6.33 1.35
N ASP A 232 -20.67 -5.09 1.65
CA ASP A 232 -19.83 -4.09 2.32
C ASP A 232 -19.42 -4.52 3.73
N ASP A 233 -20.18 -5.44 4.35
CA ASP A 233 -19.85 -6.07 5.65
C ASP A 233 -18.47 -6.77 5.66
N TYR A 234 -17.90 -7.07 4.49
CA TYR A 234 -16.59 -7.70 4.37
C TYR A 234 -15.44 -6.73 4.07
N GLU A 235 -15.67 -5.42 4.06
CA GLU A 235 -14.65 -4.39 3.76
C GLU A 235 -13.47 -4.38 4.75
N ASP A 236 -13.60 -5.01 5.91
CA ASP A 236 -12.51 -5.15 6.88
C ASP A 236 -11.59 -6.36 6.60
N TYR A 237 -11.94 -7.22 5.62
CA TYR A 237 -11.31 -8.52 5.44
C TYR A 237 -10.63 -8.69 4.08
N ALA A 238 -9.48 -9.39 4.09
CA ALA A 238 -8.72 -9.70 2.87
C ALA A 238 -9.51 -10.33 1.71
N PRO A 239 -10.47 -11.27 1.92
CA PRO A 239 -11.24 -11.87 0.83
C PRO A 239 -12.01 -10.86 -0.01
N TYR A 240 -12.38 -9.70 0.53
CA TYR A 240 -13.07 -8.64 -0.20
C TYR A 240 -12.16 -7.96 -1.25
N PHE A 241 -10.87 -7.79 -0.94
CA PHE A 241 -9.89 -7.15 -1.83
C PHE A 241 -9.04 -8.13 -2.65
N PHE A 242 -9.18 -9.43 -2.40
CA PHE A 242 -8.42 -10.47 -3.10
C PHE A 242 -8.60 -10.38 -4.62
N GLY A 243 -9.79 -9.99 -5.09
CA GLY A 243 -10.09 -9.74 -6.50
C GLY A 243 -9.14 -8.73 -7.14
N ALA A 244 -9.07 -7.52 -6.60
CA ALA A 244 -8.16 -6.47 -7.10
C ALA A 244 -6.69 -6.90 -7.05
N TYR A 245 -6.30 -7.56 -5.95
CA TYR A 245 -4.95 -8.11 -5.80
C TYR A 245 -4.62 -9.17 -6.86
N ALA A 246 -5.53 -10.12 -7.09
CA ALA A 246 -5.37 -11.19 -8.06
C ALA A 246 -5.40 -10.68 -9.51
N LEU A 247 -6.18 -9.63 -9.83
CA LEU A 247 -6.08 -8.94 -11.12
C LEU A 247 -4.66 -8.39 -11.35
N GLY A 248 -4.02 -7.89 -10.29
CA GLY A 248 -2.60 -7.52 -10.31
C GLY A 248 -1.67 -8.70 -10.62
N MET A 249 -1.88 -9.85 -9.98
CA MET A 249 -1.11 -11.07 -10.25
C MET A 249 -1.25 -11.52 -11.71
N LEU A 250 -2.48 -11.51 -12.23
CA LEU A 250 -2.78 -11.83 -13.63
C LEU A 250 -2.11 -10.83 -14.58
N ALA A 251 -2.09 -9.53 -14.24
CA ALA A 251 -1.44 -8.49 -15.04
C ALA A 251 0.07 -8.69 -15.12
N TYR A 252 0.68 -9.29 -14.10
CA TYR A 252 2.08 -9.69 -14.18
C TYR A 252 2.25 -10.91 -15.09
N TRP A 253 1.41 -11.94 -14.94
CA TRP A 253 1.47 -13.13 -15.80
C TRP A 253 1.18 -12.82 -17.27
N SER A 254 0.40 -11.78 -17.58
CA SER A 254 0.20 -11.34 -18.97
C SER A 254 1.48 -10.86 -19.65
N THR A 255 2.57 -10.61 -18.91
CA THR A 255 3.89 -10.29 -19.47
C THR A 255 4.73 -11.52 -19.81
N ARG A 256 4.19 -12.73 -19.58
CA ARG A 256 4.89 -14.00 -19.79
C ARG A 256 4.34 -14.74 -21.01
N PRO A 257 5.18 -15.40 -21.81
CA PRO A 257 4.76 -16.05 -23.06
C PRO A 257 3.64 -17.07 -22.88
N PHE A 258 3.59 -17.76 -21.74
CA PHE A 258 2.57 -18.77 -21.45
C PHE A 258 1.17 -18.19 -21.24
N PHE A 259 1.06 -16.93 -20.79
CA PHE A 259 -0.18 -16.30 -20.34
C PHE A 259 -0.51 -15.00 -21.10
N GLU A 260 0.25 -14.64 -22.13
CA GLU A 260 0.29 -13.28 -22.68
C GLU A 260 -1.09 -12.75 -23.08
N VAL A 261 -1.77 -13.44 -24.01
CA VAL A 261 -3.09 -13.02 -24.50
C VAL A 261 -4.22 -13.47 -23.56
N SER A 262 -4.08 -14.66 -22.99
CA SER A 262 -5.13 -15.27 -22.16
C SER A 262 -5.33 -14.51 -20.84
N ALA A 263 -4.28 -14.00 -20.21
CA ALA A 263 -4.40 -13.29 -18.93
C ALA A 263 -5.09 -11.93 -19.07
N LEU A 264 -4.81 -11.15 -20.13
CA LEU A 264 -5.54 -9.89 -20.35
C LEU A 264 -7.03 -10.12 -20.63
N PHE A 265 -7.35 -11.15 -21.41
CA PHE A 265 -8.74 -11.53 -21.64
C PHE A 265 -9.42 -11.95 -20.33
N VAL A 266 -8.77 -12.78 -19.51
CA VAL A 266 -9.29 -13.19 -18.20
C VAL A 266 -9.48 -11.98 -17.27
N ILE A 267 -8.52 -11.04 -17.21
CA ILE A 267 -8.66 -9.79 -16.44
C ILE A 267 -9.90 -9.02 -16.89
N ALA A 268 -10.05 -8.81 -18.20
CA ALA A 268 -11.19 -8.11 -18.78
C ALA A 268 -12.51 -8.83 -18.49
N SER A 269 -12.58 -10.15 -18.63
CA SER A 269 -13.77 -10.95 -18.34
C SER A 269 -14.14 -10.91 -16.86
N LEU A 270 -13.18 -11.13 -15.95
CA LEU A 270 -13.41 -11.09 -14.51
C LEU A 270 -13.99 -9.75 -14.07
N GLY A 271 -13.38 -8.65 -14.52
CA GLY A 271 -13.84 -7.30 -14.18
C GLY A 271 -15.15 -6.91 -14.87
N ALA A 272 -15.33 -7.26 -16.15
CA ALA A 272 -16.57 -6.95 -16.87
C ALA A 272 -17.78 -7.69 -16.29
N VAL A 273 -17.63 -8.97 -15.94
CA VAL A 273 -18.69 -9.73 -15.27
C VAL A 273 -18.98 -9.12 -13.90
N ALA A 274 -17.95 -8.74 -13.13
CA ALA A 274 -18.16 -8.11 -11.83
C ALA A 274 -18.95 -6.80 -11.94
N LEU A 275 -18.57 -5.92 -12.88
CA LEU A 275 -19.26 -4.65 -13.13
C LEU A 275 -20.67 -4.82 -13.73
N TRP A 276 -20.90 -5.91 -14.46
CA TRP A 276 -22.22 -6.26 -14.98
C TRP A 276 -23.15 -6.80 -13.91
N LEU A 277 -22.64 -7.63 -12.98
CA LEU A 277 -23.39 -8.11 -11.82
C LEU A 277 -23.77 -6.93 -10.91
N GLU A 278 -22.83 -6.04 -10.63
CA GLU A 278 -23.05 -4.85 -9.83
C GLU A 278 -21.97 -3.80 -10.11
N TYR A 279 -22.38 -2.63 -10.60
CA TYR A 279 -21.42 -1.58 -10.91
C TYR A 279 -20.85 -0.97 -9.63
N ARG A 280 -19.54 -1.11 -9.43
CA ARG A 280 -18.82 -0.53 -8.28
C ARG A 280 -17.57 0.21 -8.75
N ASN A 281 -17.45 1.48 -8.39
CA ASN A 281 -16.30 2.34 -8.73
C ASN A 281 -14.94 1.73 -8.34
N PRO A 282 -14.78 1.07 -7.17
CA PRO A 282 -13.53 0.40 -6.81
C PRO A 282 -13.10 -0.67 -7.82
N ILE A 283 -14.03 -1.48 -8.32
CA ILE A 283 -13.77 -2.53 -9.31
C ILE A 283 -13.32 -1.91 -10.63
N THR A 284 -13.96 -0.82 -11.06
CA THR A 284 -13.55 -0.08 -12.27
C THR A 284 -12.09 0.37 -12.18
N VAL A 285 -11.68 0.96 -11.05
CA VAL A 285 -10.29 1.41 -10.85
C VAL A 285 -9.32 0.23 -10.77
N ALA A 286 -9.68 -0.86 -10.09
CA ALA A 286 -8.86 -2.07 -10.03
C ALA A 286 -8.65 -2.68 -11.43
N LEU A 287 -9.72 -2.83 -12.22
CA LEU A 287 -9.67 -3.34 -13.58
C LEU A 287 -8.83 -2.45 -14.49
N ALA A 288 -9.07 -1.14 -14.48
CA ALA A 288 -8.31 -0.18 -15.26
C ALA A 288 -6.81 -0.23 -14.91
N SER A 289 -6.48 -0.28 -13.62
CA SER A 289 -5.10 -0.39 -13.14
C SER A 289 -4.43 -1.68 -13.60
N ALA A 290 -5.12 -2.81 -13.51
CA ALA A 290 -4.60 -4.10 -13.95
C ALA A 290 -4.34 -4.13 -15.46
N CYS A 291 -5.28 -3.62 -16.26
CA CYS A 291 -5.12 -3.47 -17.71
C CYS A 291 -3.94 -2.54 -18.06
N ILE A 292 -3.84 -1.36 -17.43
CA ILE A 292 -2.75 -0.40 -17.67
C ILE A 292 -1.40 -1.05 -17.38
N VAL A 293 -1.24 -1.68 -16.21
CA VAL A 293 0.04 -2.27 -15.80
C VAL A 293 0.37 -3.52 -16.63
N GLY A 294 -0.62 -4.35 -16.97
CA GLY A 294 -0.44 -5.52 -17.82
C GLY A 294 -0.02 -5.17 -19.25
N ILE A 295 -0.72 -4.22 -19.88
CA ILE A 295 -0.38 -3.71 -21.23
C ILE A 295 0.99 -3.01 -21.21
N ALA A 296 1.25 -2.17 -20.20
CA ALA A 296 2.55 -1.53 -20.05
C ALA A 296 3.68 -2.54 -19.84
N GLY A 297 3.39 -3.67 -19.17
CA GLY A 297 4.31 -4.78 -19.00
C GLY A 297 4.64 -5.48 -20.31
N GLN A 298 3.63 -5.87 -21.09
CA GLN A 298 3.80 -6.48 -22.42
C GLN A 298 4.59 -5.58 -23.37
N ARG A 299 4.30 -4.27 -23.35
CA ARG A 299 5.01 -3.31 -24.19
C ARG A 299 6.39 -2.92 -23.64
N GLY A 300 6.84 -3.46 -22.50
CA GLY A 300 8.10 -3.08 -21.86
C GLY A 300 8.15 -1.61 -21.42
N TRP A 301 7.00 -0.92 -21.32
CA TRP A 301 6.89 0.46 -20.88
C TRP A 301 7.21 0.61 -19.40
N LEU A 302 7.02 -0.44 -18.58
CA LEU A 302 7.37 -0.42 -17.16
C LEU A 302 8.82 0.02 -16.90
N ALA A 303 9.75 -0.39 -17.78
CA ALA A 303 11.17 -0.04 -17.71
C ALA A 303 11.55 1.18 -18.57
N ARG A 304 10.89 1.37 -19.72
CA ARG A 304 11.18 2.42 -20.71
C ARG A 304 10.52 3.78 -20.43
N TRP A 305 9.57 3.83 -19.50
CA TRP A 305 8.86 5.07 -19.17
C TRP A 305 9.82 6.20 -18.76
N PRO A 306 9.54 7.47 -19.12
CA PRO A 306 10.39 8.60 -18.76
C PRO A 306 10.71 8.63 -17.27
N ARG A 307 12.01 8.69 -16.96
CA ARG A 307 12.51 8.77 -15.58
C ARG A 307 12.42 10.21 -15.09
N SER A 308 11.22 10.68 -14.78
CA SER A 308 11.10 11.96 -14.08
C SER A 308 11.62 11.80 -12.65
N GLY A 309 12.53 12.70 -12.25
CA GLY A 309 13.13 12.69 -10.92
C GLY A 309 12.07 12.81 -9.82
N LEU A 310 11.06 13.66 -10.03
CA LEU A 310 9.98 13.91 -9.09
C LEU A 310 9.08 12.69 -8.87
N MET A 311 8.57 12.04 -9.94
CA MET A 311 7.68 10.88 -9.78
C MET A 311 8.42 9.68 -9.18
N THR A 312 9.67 9.50 -9.58
CA THR A 312 10.54 8.47 -9.00
C THR A 312 10.82 8.73 -7.51
N TRP A 313 11.01 10.00 -7.14
CA TRP A 313 11.21 10.43 -5.76
C TRP A 313 9.95 10.22 -4.92
N LEU A 314 8.79 10.60 -5.45
CA LEU A 314 7.50 10.48 -4.77
C LEU A 314 7.09 9.01 -4.62
N GLY A 315 7.23 8.21 -5.67
CA GLY A 315 6.94 6.77 -5.64
C GLY A 315 7.74 6.01 -4.58
N GLN A 316 9.01 6.38 -4.37
CA GLN A 316 9.85 5.78 -3.32
C GLN A 316 9.39 6.10 -1.91
N ARG A 317 8.75 7.25 -1.71
CA ARG A 317 8.26 7.73 -0.40
C ARG A 317 6.78 7.48 -0.19
N SER A 318 6.08 6.99 -1.21
CA SER A 318 4.63 6.80 -1.22
C SER A 318 4.15 6.06 0.02
N TYR A 319 4.85 5.01 0.46
CA TYR A 319 4.48 4.28 1.67
C TYR A 319 4.60 5.13 2.94
N SER A 320 5.74 5.78 3.17
CA SER A 320 5.93 6.67 4.33
C SER A 320 4.96 7.86 4.34
N ILE A 321 4.69 8.47 3.18
CA ILE A 321 3.70 9.57 3.05
C ILE A 321 2.30 9.05 3.36
N PHE A 322 1.91 7.92 2.75
CA PHE A 322 0.63 7.25 2.99
C PHE A 322 0.42 6.91 4.47
N LEU A 323 1.46 6.59 5.22
CA LEU A 323 1.33 6.28 6.64
C LEU A 323 1.17 7.52 7.53
N ILE A 324 2.00 8.55 7.31
CA ILE A 324 2.13 9.68 8.25
C ILE A 324 1.11 10.80 8.01
N HIS A 325 0.54 10.89 6.81
CA HIS A 325 -0.26 12.05 6.41
C HIS A 325 -1.48 12.31 7.30
N TYR A 326 -2.16 11.26 7.80
CA TYR A 326 -3.35 11.43 8.65
C TYR A 326 -3.03 12.29 9.90
N GLY A 327 -2.02 11.89 10.69
CA GLY A 327 -1.63 12.63 11.89
C GLY A 327 -1.19 14.07 11.56
N VAL A 328 -0.47 14.25 10.46
CA VAL A 328 -0.05 15.58 10.00
C VAL A 328 -1.24 16.44 9.59
N CYS A 329 -2.21 15.90 8.86
CA CYS A 329 -3.41 16.62 8.44
C CYS A 329 -4.23 17.07 9.66
N ILE A 330 -4.38 16.23 10.68
CA ILE A 330 -5.03 16.60 11.94
C ILE A 330 -4.28 17.73 12.64
N GLY A 331 -2.96 17.61 12.80
CA GLY A 331 -2.15 18.64 13.46
C GLY A 331 -2.20 19.99 12.75
N ILE A 332 -2.10 19.99 11.41
CA ILE A 332 -2.17 21.21 10.62
C ILE A 332 -3.58 21.81 10.68
N ASN A 333 -4.64 21.01 10.58
CA ASN A 333 -6.01 21.50 10.74
C ASN A 333 -6.22 22.17 12.09
N ALA A 334 -5.78 21.54 13.18
CA ALA A 334 -5.93 22.11 14.51
C ALA A 334 -5.29 23.50 14.60
N VAL A 335 -4.02 23.61 14.21
CA VAL A 335 -3.29 24.89 14.23
C VAL A 335 -3.94 25.91 13.28
N TRP A 336 -4.27 25.51 12.07
CA TRP A 336 -4.78 26.43 11.05
C TRP A 336 -6.15 26.98 11.42
N SER A 337 -7.08 26.13 11.84
CA SER A 337 -8.44 26.54 12.22
C SER A 337 -8.45 27.41 13.48
N HIS A 338 -7.44 27.30 14.34
CA HIS A 338 -7.29 28.19 15.49
C HIS A 338 -6.93 29.63 15.07
N PHE A 339 -5.99 29.79 14.13
CA PHE A 339 -5.52 31.12 13.70
C PHE A 339 -6.33 31.71 12.54
N PHE A 340 -6.90 30.87 11.68
CA PHE A 340 -7.54 31.24 10.42
C PHE A 340 -8.88 30.51 10.23
N PRO A 341 -9.87 30.73 11.12
CA PRO A 341 -11.14 29.98 11.10
C PRO A 341 -12.01 30.28 9.88
N THR A 342 -11.78 31.40 9.18
CA THR A 342 -12.58 31.84 8.05
C THR A 342 -11.70 32.25 6.87
N GLY A 343 -12.33 32.40 5.70
CA GLY A 343 -11.67 32.86 4.48
C GLY A 343 -11.28 31.70 3.57
N LEU A 344 -11.90 31.68 2.39
CA LEU A 344 -11.74 30.65 1.36
C LEU A 344 -10.28 30.47 0.93
N LEU A 345 -9.62 31.55 0.49
CA LEU A 345 -8.24 31.46 -0.03
C LEU A 345 -7.25 31.04 1.06
N ILE A 346 -7.44 31.49 2.30
CA ILE A 346 -6.56 31.16 3.42
C ILE A 346 -6.71 29.68 3.76
N ASN A 347 -7.92 29.15 3.84
CA ASN A 347 -8.15 27.73 4.12
C ASN A 347 -7.70 26.83 2.95
N ALA A 348 -7.90 27.25 1.70
CA ALA A 348 -7.35 26.55 0.55
C ALA A 348 -5.81 26.49 0.57
N VAL A 349 -5.14 27.58 0.95
CA VAL A 349 -3.69 27.58 1.19
C VAL A 349 -3.32 26.65 2.34
N GLY A 350 -4.09 26.64 3.43
CA GLY A 350 -3.92 25.73 4.57
C GLY A 350 -3.98 24.25 4.16
N MET A 351 -4.92 23.88 3.29
CA MET A 351 -4.99 22.53 2.72
C MET A 351 -3.73 22.19 1.91
N LEU A 352 -3.23 23.12 1.07
CA LEU A 352 -1.97 22.92 0.34
C LEU A 352 -0.77 22.80 1.26
N VAL A 353 -0.74 23.55 2.37
CA VAL A 353 0.28 23.43 3.41
C VAL A 353 0.20 22.05 4.08
N ALA A 354 -0.99 21.55 4.40
CA ALA A 354 -1.16 20.20 4.96
C ALA A 354 -0.61 19.11 4.02
N VAL A 355 -0.84 19.23 2.71
CA VAL A 355 -0.25 18.34 1.70
C VAL A 355 1.28 18.45 1.70
N ALA A 356 1.83 19.66 1.64
CA ALA A 356 3.27 19.89 1.59
C ALA A 356 3.99 19.37 2.85
N VAL A 357 3.44 19.63 4.04
CA VAL A 357 3.97 19.14 5.31
C VAL A 357 3.87 17.62 5.39
N SER A 358 2.79 17.01 4.88
CA SER A 358 2.64 15.55 4.82
C SER A 358 3.71 14.90 3.94
N ILE A 359 4.03 15.51 2.79
CA ILE A 359 5.12 15.06 1.91
C ILE A 359 6.47 15.18 2.63
N GLY A 360 6.72 16.30 3.32
CA GLY A 360 7.94 16.52 4.10
C GLY A 360 8.11 15.52 5.26
N ALA A 361 7.05 15.29 6.03
CA ALA A 361 7.03 14.30 7.10
C ALA A 361 7.25 12.89 6.58
N GLY A 362 6.66 12.55 5.42
CA GLY A 362 6.86 11.27 4.76
C GLY A 362 8.30 11.07 4.28
N GLU A 363 8.98 12.12 3.82
CA GLU A 363 10.41 12.07 3.51
C GLU A 363 11.27 11.83 4.76
N ILE A 364 10.96 12.50 5.87
CA ILE A 364 11.67 12.29 7.14
C ILE A 364 11.50 10.84 7.61
N LEU A 365 10.28 10.32 7.59
CA LEU A 365 9.97 8.93 7.96
C LEU A 365 10.67 7.94 7.02
N TYR A 366 10.69 8.21 5.71
CA TYR A 366 11.38 7.38 4.73
C TYR A 366 12.88 7.30 5.00
N ARG A 367 13.56 8.44 5.17
CA ARG A 367 15.03 8.50 5.40
C ARG A 367 15.46 7.94 6.75
N SER A 368 14.64 8.17 7.78
CA SER A 368 14.98 7.83 9.16
C SER A 368 14.58 6.41 9.54
N VAL A 369 13.53 5.88 8.92
CA VAL A 369 12.91 4.61 9.32
C VAL A 369 12.81 3.64 8.14
N GLU A 370 12.07 3.97 7.07
CA GLU A 370 11.77 2.99 6.01
C GLU A 370 13.02 2.51 5.24
N SER A 371 13.96 3.42 4.98
CA SER A 371 15.17 3.13 4.19
C SER A 371 16.32 2.54 5.01
N GLN A 372 16.20 2.51 6.33
CA GLN A 372 17.22 2.02 7.25
C GLN A 372 17.00 0.53 7.56
N PRO A 373 18.06 -0.29 7.63
CA PRO A 373 17.96 -1.67 8.11
C PRO A 373 17.81 -1.71 9.64
N ASP A 374 17.03 -2.66 10.14
CA ASP A 374 16.95 -3.02 11.58
C ASP A 374 16.68 -1.85 12.55
N VAL A 375 15.77 -0.94 12.18
CA VAL A 375 15.39 0.23 13.00
C VAL A 375 14.74 -0.16 14.32
N LEU A 376 13.99 -1.26 14.39
CA LEU A 376 13.46 -1.78 15.64
C LEU A 376 14.51 -2.67 16.32
N GLY A 377 14.88 -2.32 17.55
CA GLY A 377 15.90 -3.01 18.36
C GLY A 377 16.33 -2.17 19.58
N LEU A 378 17.45 -2.53 20.22
CA LEU A 378 18.03 -1.75 21.32
C LEU A 378 18.77 -0.51 20.77
N ASN A 379 18.03 0.46 20.25
CA ASN A 379 18.60 1.67 19.63
C ASN A 379 17.79 2.94 19.96
N ARG A 380 18.36 4.10 19.62
CA ARG A 380 17.75 5.41 19.88
C ARG A 380 16.38 5.57 19.22
N ALA A 381 16.19 5.06 18.01
CA ALA A 381 14.92 5.18 17.28
C ALA A 381 13.79 4.45 18.02
N THR A 382 14.04 3.23 18.49
CA THR A 382 13.08 2.46 19.29
C THR A 382 12.83 3.14 20.63
N GLY A 383 13.86 3.68 21.28
CA GLY A 383 13.72 4.47 22.50
C GLY A 383 12.84 5.71 22.32
N MET A 384 13.01 6.45 21.22
CA MET A 384 12.16 7.60 20.87
C MET A 384 10.71 7.18 20.63
N LEU A 385 10.48 6.08 19.91
CA LEU A 385 9.15 5.55 19.65
C LEU A 385 8.42 5.18 20.96
N VAL A 386 9.10 4.44 21.84
CA VAL A 386 8.54 4.03 23.15
C VAL A 386 8.29 5.25 24.03
N CYS A 387 9.24 6.19 24.08
CA CYS A 387 9.09 7.43 24.83
C CYS A 387 7.87 8.22 24.34
N ALA A 388 7.73 8.41 23.03
CA ALA A 388 6.58 9.09 22.44
C ALA A 388 5.26 8.39 22.79
N ALA A 389 5.20 7.05 22.71
CA ALA A 389 4.01 6.29 23.09
C ALA A 389 3.66 6.44 24.58
N VAL A 390 4.66 6.44 25.47
CA VAL A 390 4.46 6.67 26.91
C VAL A 390 3.99 8.10 27.17
N VAL A 391 4.60 9.09 26.53
CA VAL A 391 4.18 10.50 26.63
C VAL A 391 2.73 10.66 26.17
N THR A 392 2.33 10.05 25.06
CA THR A 392 0.93 10.06 24.59
C THR A 392 -0.01 9.51 25.66
N MET A 393 0.32 8.36 26.27
CA MET A 393 -0.49 7.76 27.33
C MET A 393 -0.56 8.65 28.58
N LEU A 394 0.53 9.32 28.95
CA LEU A 394 0.56 10.25 30.07
C LEU A 394 -0.30 11.50 29.81
N ILE A 395 -0.21 12.09 28.61
CA ILE A 395 -1.04 13.25 28.24
C ILE A 395 -2.52 12.89 28.33
N GLU A 396 -2.92 11.76 27.76
CA GLU A 396 -4.33 11.35 27.74
C GLU A 396 -4.86 10.95 29.13
N THR A 397 -4.01 10.35 29.99
CA THR A 397 -4.40 10.04 31.39
C THR A 397 -4.48 11.27 32.28
N MET A 398 -3.74 12.33 31.98
CA MET A 398 -3.86 13.61 32.69
C MET A 398 -5.07 14.44 32.21
N ALA A 399 -5.55 14.19 31.00
CA ALA A 399 -6.68 14.90 30.39
C ALA A 399 -8.05 14.24 30.65
N SER A 400 -8.07 12.96 31.07
CA SER A 400 -9.25 12.20 31.51
C SER A 400 -9.52 12.36 32.99
#